data_AF-Q56WF9-F1
#
_entry.id   AF-Q56WF9-F1
#
_cell.length_a   1.000
_cell.length_b   1.000
_cell.length_c   1.000
_cell.angle_alpha   90.00
_cell.angle_beta   90.00
_cell.angle_gamma   90.00
#
_symmetry.space_group_name_H-M   'P 1'
#
loop_
_entity.id
_entity.type
_entity.pdbx_description
1 polymer ?
#
loop_
_entity_poly.entity_id
_entity_poly.type
_entity_poly.pdbx_seq_one_letter_code
_entity_poly.pdbx_strand_id
1 'polypeptide(L)'
;MAPKNLLRHKDCKSNLSEFDDVQGHPGFDKQGTRFKRLIKDQNDHSDLEEGIRRLVLCSGKVYYELDDERKKVGATDVAICRVEQLCPFPYDLIQRELKRYPNAEIVWCQEEAMNMGAFSYISPRLWTAMRSVNRGDMEDIKYVGRGPSAATATGFYTFHVKEQAGLVQKAIGKEPIN
;
A
#
# COMPACT_ATOMS: atom_id res chain seq x y z
N MET A 1 0.12 13.77 -4.64
CA MET A 1 -0.97 13.82 -5.63
C MET A 1 -2.24 14.27 -4.93
N ALA A 2 -2.88 15.36 -5.37
CA ALA A 2 -4.09 15.85 -4.71
C ALA A 2 -5.30 14.94 -5.02
N PRO A 3 -6.14 14.61 -4.03
CA PRO A 3 -7.25 13.69 -4.25
C PRO A 3 -8.46 14.36 -4.89
N LYS A 4 -9.28 13.55 -5.58
CA LYS A 4 -10.63 13.94 -6.04
C LYS A 4 -11.71 13.22 -5.23
N ASN A 5 -11.72 11.88 -5.31
CA ASN A 5 -12.69 11.02 -4.62
C ASN A 5 -12.61 11.17 -3.09
N LEU A 6 -11.39 11.21 -2.55
CA LEU A 6 -11.18 11.21 -1.09
C LEU A 6 -11.74 12.43 -0.36
N LEU A 7 -12.05 13.52 -1.08
CA LEU A 7 -12.66 14.73 -0.47
C LEU A 7 -14.01 14.46 0.19
N ARG A 8 -14.71 13.39 -0.21
CA ARG A 8 -16.04 13.02 0.33
C ARG A 8 -16.13 11.54 0.70
N HIS A 9 -14.99 10.84 0.76
CA HIS A 9 -14.98 9.43 1.09
C HIS A 9 -15.23 9.26 2.59
N LYS A 10 -16.20 8.43 2.97
CA LYS A 10 -16.67 8.26 4.36
C LYS A 10 -15.56 7.86 5.34
N ASP A 11 -14.59 7.09 4.86
CA ASP A 11 -13.46 6.59 5.65
C ASP A 11 -12.21 7.48 5.53
N CYS A 12 -12.19 8.45 4.61
CA CYS A 12 -11.08 9.41 4.49
C CYS A 12 -11.34 10.64 5.35
N LYS A 13 -11.39 10.42 6.66
CA LYS A 13 -11.56 11.44 7.70
C LYS A 13 -10.49 11.27 8.76
N SER A 14 -10.05 12.37 9.33
CA SER A 14 -9.15 12.39 10.49
C SER A 14 -9.84 13.09 11.65
N ASN A 15 -9.67 12.55 12.84
CA ASN A 15 -10.13 13.22 14.05
C ASN A 15 -9.25 14.44 14.36
N LEU A 16 -9.79 15.43 15.07
CA LEU A 16 -9.02 16.63 15.43
C LEU A 16 -7.77 16.28 16.27
N SER A 17 -7.86 15.24 17.08
CA SER A 17 -6.76 14.70 17.89
C SER A 17 -5.57 14.21 17.05
N GLU A 18 -5.78 13.91 15.76
CA GLU A 18 -4.68 13.55 14.84
C GLU A 18 -3.87 14.75 14.37
N PHE A 19 -4.23 15.96 14.80
CA PHE A 19 -3.59 17.23 14.44
C PHE A 19 -3.03 17.99 15.65
N ASP A 20 -3.06 17.41 16.85
CA ASP A 20 -2.48 17.99 18.05
C ASP A 20 -1.34 17.11 18.62
N ASP A 21 -0.44 17.73 19.38
CA ASP A 21 0.74 17.06 19.97
C ASP A 21 0.45 16.53 21.39
N VAL A 22 -0.81 16.19 21.70
CA VAL A 22 -1.16 15.69 23.03
C VAL A 22 -0.80 14.22 23.16
N GLN A 23 -0.02 13.88 24.19
CA GLN A 23 0.40 12.50 24.42
C GLN A 23 -0.81 11.58 24.61
N GLY A 24 -0.85 10.50 23.83
CA GLY A 24 -1.95 9.52 23.86
C GLY A 24 -3.07 9.78 22.87
N HIS A 25 -3.06 10.92 22.16
CA HIS A 25 -4.01 11.15 21.07
C HIS A 25 -3.67 10.26 19.85
N PRO A 26 -4.69 9.77 19.11
CA PRO A 26 -4.48 9.09 17.83
C PRO A 26 -3.67 10.00 16.91
N GLY A 27 -2.56 9.53 16.35
CA GLY A 27 -1.69 10.38 15.55
C GLY A 27 -0.35 10.67 16.22
N PHE A 28 -0.35 10.79 17.55
CA PHE A 28 0.84 11.02 18.35
C PHE A 28 1.78 9.81 18.29
N ASP A 29 2.95 9.98 17.66
CA ASP A 29 4.02 8.99 17.69
C ASP A 29 5.14 9.41 18.65
N LYS A 30 6.24 8.63 18.73
CA LYS A 30 7.39 8.97 19.61
C LYS A 30 7.99 10.36 19.36
N GLN A 31 7.66 10.99 18.25
CA GLN A 31 8.17 12.29 17.81
C GLN A 31 7.03 13.30 17.60
N GLY A 32 5.85 13.05 18.19
CA GLY A 32 4.68 13.92 18.10
C GLY A 32 3.80 13.66 16.89
N THR A 33 2.93 14.63 16.59
CA THR A 33 2.05 14.65 15.43
C THR A 33 2.75 15.33 14.26
N ARG A 34 2.79 14.62 13.13
CA ARG A 34 3.59 15.02 11.97
C ARG A 34 3.16 14.25 10.73
N PHE A 35 3.72 14.66 9.59
CA PHE A 35 3.59 13.90 8.37
C PHE A 35 4.18 12.49 8.50
N LYS A 36 3.34 11.48 8.25
CA LYS A 36 3.71 10.07 8.26
C LYS A 36 4.13 9.65 6.86
N ARG A 37 5.43 9.44 6.64
CA ARG A 37 6.00 9.02 5.35
C ARG A 37 5.48 7.65 4.87
N LEU A 38 5.19 6.78 5.83
CA LEU A 38 4.54 5.49 5.63
C LEU A 38 3.50 5.32 6.73
N ILE A 39 2.29 4.90 6.35
CA ILE A 39 1.22 4.54 7.28
C ILE A 39 1.11 3.02 7.25
N LYS A 40 1.25 2.42 8.44
CA LYS A 40 1.17 0.98 8.64
C LYS A 40 -0.25 0.47 8.45
N ASP A 41 -0.39 -0.85 8.32
CA ASP A 41 -1.70 -1.48 8.35
C ASP A 41 -2.41 -1.23 9.69
N GLN A 42 -3.74 -1.08 9.63
CA GLN A 42 -4.57 -0.67 10.76
C GLN A 42 -5.07 -1.85 11.64
N ASN A 43 -4.79 -3.10 11.29
CA ASN A 43 -5.21 -4.26 12.07
C ASN A 43 -4.23 -4.61 13.21
N ASP A 44 -4.13 -3.76 14.24
CA ASP A 44 -3.44 -4.02 15.54
C ASP A 44 -2.38 -5.15 15.54
N HIS A 45 -1.31 -4.87 14.80
CA HIS A 45 -0.27 -5.83 14.46
C HIS A 45 0.87 -5.87 15.48
N SER A 46 1.38 -7.07 15.79
CA SER A 46 2.56 -7.25 16.65
C SER A 46 3.86 -6.78 15.98
N ASP A 47 4.97 -6.81 16.72
CA ASP A 47 6.28 -6.44 16.17
C ASP A 47 6.80 -7.43 15.11
N LEU A 48 6.34 -8.69 15.18
CA LEU A 48 6.63 -9.76 14.23
C LEU A 48 5.35 -10.54 13.93
N GLU A 49 5.08 -10.80 12.65
CA GLU A 49 3.87 -11.46 12.17
C GLU A 49 4.15 -12.39 11.00
N GLU A 50 4.50 -13.62 11.33
CA GLU A 50 4.84 -14.66 10.36
C GLU A 50 3.62 -15.22 9.62
N GLY A 51 2.41 -15.04 10.16
CA GLY A 51 1.16 -15.50 9.57
C GLY A 51 0.63 -14.64 8.42
N ILE A 52 1.25 -13.49 8.15
CA ILE A 52 0.89 -12.63 7.03
C ILE A 52 1.51 -13.18 5.75
N ARG A 53 0.66 -13.62 4.82
CA ARG A 53 1.09 -14.17 3.53
C ARG A 53 1.44 -13.09 2.52
N ARG A 54 0.95 -11.85 2.67
CA ARG A 54 1.14 -10.80 1.68
C ARG A 54 1.22 -9.41 2.32
N LEU A 55 2.23 -8.65 1.90
CA LEU A 55 2.40 -7.24 2.21
C LEU A 55 2.11 -6.44 0.94
N VAL A 56 0.96 -5.78 0.90
CA VAL A 56 0.56 -4.88 -0.17
C VAL A 56 1.02 -3.46 0.16
N LEU A 57 1.95 -2.94 -0.62
CA LEU A 57 2.38 -1.55 -0.60
C LEU A 57 1.60 -0.78 -1.66
N CYS A 58 0.97 0.33 -1.27
CA CYS A 58 0.25 1.18 -2.20
C CYS A 58 0.40 2.66 -1.85
N SER A 59 -0.09 3.55 -2.71
CA SER A 59 -0.07 4.99 -2.47
C SER A 59 -1.38 5.62 -2.93
N GLY A 60 -1.91 6.56 -2.15
CA GLY A 60 -3.12 7.31 -2.50
C GLY A 60 -4.41 6.50 -2.35
N LYS A 61 -5.40 6.80 -3.20
CA LYS A 61 -6.80 6.39 -2.98
C LYS A 61 -7.04 4.88 -3.07
N VAL A 62 -6.21 4.15 -3.79
CA VAL A 62 -6.37 2.70 -4.01
C VAL A 62 -6.39 1.93 -2.69
N TYR A 63 -5.76 2.47 -1.64
CA TYR A 63 -5.84 1.93 -0.27
C TYR A 63 -7.26 1.65 0.19
N TYR A 64 -8.18 2.60 0.01
CA TYR A 64 -9.54 2.46 0.54
C TYR A 64 -10.28 1.33 -0.16
N GLU A 65 -10.08 1.19 -1.47
CA GLU A 65 -10.69 0.11 -2.26
C GLU A 65 -10.10 -1.26 -1.89
N LEU A 66 -8.79 -1.32 -1.60
CA LEU A 66 -8.11 -2.53 -1.11
C LEU A 66 -8.59 -2.93 0.29
N ASP A 67 -8.73 -1.96 1.20
CA ASP A 67 -9.18 -2.21 2.57
C ASP A 67 -10.67 -2.63 2.61
N ASP A 68 -11.50 -2.02 1.78
CA ASP A 68 -12.91 -2.42 1.62
C ASP A 68 -13.03 -3.86 1.11
N GLU A 69 -12.27 -4.25 0.08
CA GLU A 69 -12.30 -5.62 -0.41
C GLU A 69 -11.72 -6.59 0.62
N ARG A 70 -10.63 -6.24 1.31
CA ARG A 70 -10.06 -7.02 2.41
C ARG A 70 -11.09 -7.32 3.50
N LYS A 71 -11.83 -6.31 3.94
CA LYS A 71 -12.92 -6.44 4.92
C LYS A 71 -14.04 -7.32 4.39
N LYS A 72 -14.44 -7.12 3.14
CA LYS A 72 -15.52 -7.88 2.50
C LYS A 72 -15.22 -9.37 2.37
N VAL A 73 -13.96 -9.75 2.08
CA VAL A 73 -13.55 -11.16 1.99
C VAL A 73 -13.04 -11.73 3.32
N GLY A 74 -12.94 -10.92 4.37
CA GLY A 74 -12.44 -11.32 5.68
C GLY A 74 -10.97 -11.75 5.66
N ALA A 75 -10.14 -11.17 4.79
CA ALA A 75 -8.73 -11.54 4.69
C ALA A 75 -7.92 -10.91 5.84
N THR A 76 -7.56 -11.73 6.82
CA THR A 76 -6.71 -11.35 7.97
C THR A 76 -5.23 -11.60 7.72
N ASP A 77 -4.91 -12.29 6.62
CA ASP A 77 -3.55 -12.72 6.25
C ASP A 77 -2.86 -11.76 5.26
N VAL A 78 -3.47 -10.60 5.00
CA VAL A 78 -2.96 -9.56 4.09
C VAL A 78 -2.81 -8.24 4.84
N ALA A 79 -1.58 -7.73 4.89
CA ALA A 79 -1.26 -6.40 5.41
C ALA A 79 -1.20 -5.39 4.25
N ILE A 80 -1.80 -4.22 4.44
CA ILE A 80 -1.83 -3.11 3.48
C ILE A 80 -1.14 -1.90 4.11
N CYS A 81 0.01 -1.52 3.57
CA CYS A 81 0.78 -0.35 4.00
C CYS A 81 0.74 0.75 2.94
N ARG A 82 0.54 1.99 3.39
CA ARG A 82 0.52 3.16 2.51
C ARG A 82 1.86 3.87 2.50
N VAL A 83 2.44 4.02 1.33
CA VAL A 83 3.65 4.83 1.09
C VAL A 83 3.22 6.24 0.69
N GLU A 84 3.04 7.09 1.69
CA GLU A 84 2.59 8.48 1.50
C GLU A 84 3.69 9.36 0.90
N GLN A 85 4.95 9.09 1.26
CA GLN A 85 6.11 9.77 0.69
C GLN A 85 6.85 8.86 -0.28
N LEU A 86 6.72 9.12 -1.58
CA LEU A 86 7.46 8.38 -2.60
C LEU A 86 8.91 8.86 -2.72
N CYS A 87 9.13 10.19 -2.67
CA CYS A 87 10.44 10.80 -2.78
C CYS A 87 10.65 11.88 -1.70
N PRO A 88 11.74 11.82 -0.91
CA PRO A 88 12.72 10.73 -0.85
C PRO A 88 12.09 9.43 -0.31
N PHE A 89 12.53 8.29 -0.83
CA PHE A 89 11.96 6.97 -0.50
C PHE A 89 12.26 6.57 0.95
N PRO A 90 11.25 6.13 1.74
CA PRO A 90 11.39 5.88 3.17
C PRO A 90 11.98 4.51 3.48
N TYR A 91 13.25 4.29 3.13
CA TYR A 91 13.97 3.02 3.32
C TYR A 91 13.85 2.47 4.75
N ASP A 92 14.01 3.35 5.75
CA ASP A 92 13.98 2.99 7.17
C ASP A 92 12.62 2.42 7.61
N LEU A 93 11.52 2.94 7.08
CA LEU A 93 10.18 2.47 7.41
C LEU A 93 9.83 1.22 6.62
N ILE A 94 10.16 1.17 5.33
CA ILE A 94 9.95 0.00 4.49
C ILE A 94 10.70 -1.21 5.04
N GLN A 95 11.98 -1.05 5.42
CA GLN A 95 12.77 -2.13 6.03
C GLN A 95 12.16 -2.65 7.33
N ARG A 96 11.50 -1.79 8.13
CA ARG A 96 10.81 -2.23 9.35
C ARG A 96 9.61 -3.10 9.03
N GLU A 97 8.79 -2.70 8.06
CA GLU A 97 7.64 -3.52 7.63
C GLU A 97 8.11 -4.83 6.97
N LEU A 98 9.21 -4.78 6.19
CA LEU A 98 9.80 -5.99 5.63
C LEU A 98 10.34 -6.95 6.71
N LYS A 99 10.83 -6.45 7.85
CA LYS A 99 11.23 -7.29 8.98
C LYS A 99 10.04 -7.82 9.77
N ARG A 100 8.96 -7.02 9.88
CA ARG A 100 7.73 -7.38 10.58
C ARG A 100 7.03 -8.57 9.93
N TYR A 101 6.95 -8.59 8.60
CA TYR A 101 6.26 -9.63 7.85
C TYR A 101 7.27 -10.50 7.08
N PRO A 102 8.09 -11.35 7.71
CA PRO A 102 9.24 -12.00 7.06
C PRO A 102 8.84 -12.93 5.91
N ASN A 103 7.71 -13.63 6.02
CA ASN A 103 7.26 -14.65 5.05
C ASN A 103 6.30 -14.11 3.97
N ALA A 104 5.98 -12.82 4.01
CA ALA A 104 4.98 -12.25 3.12
C ALA A 104 5.48 -12.11 1.67
N GLU A 105 4.59 -12.34 0.71
CA GLU A 105 4.76 -11.90 -0.67
C GLU A 105 4.73 -10.38 -0.75
N ILE A 106 5.70 -9.76 -1.43
CA ILE A 106 5.81 -8.30 -1.53
C ILE A 106 5.11 -7.83 -2.79
N VAL A 107 4.07 -7.01 -2.62
CA VAL A 107 3.25 -6.53 -3.72
C VAL A 107 3.25 -5.00 -3.76
N TRP A 108 3.58 -4.41 -4.91
CA TRP A 108 3.27 -3.01 -5.19
C TRP A 108 1.95 -2.93 -5.94
N CYS A 109 0.94 -2.34 -5.30
CA CYS A 109 -0.38 -2.12 -5.87
C CYS A 109 -0.61 -0.67 -6.26
N GLN A 110 -1.01 -0.43 -7.51
CA GLN A 110 -1.36 0.90 -8.00
C GLN A 110 -2.51 0.83 -9.02
N GLU A 111 -3.27 1.92 -9.16
CA GLU A 111 -4.34 1.99 -10.18
C GLU A 111 -3.82 2.47 -11.53
N GLU A 112 -2.71 3.20 -11.55
CA GLU A 112 -2.06 3.66 -12.77
C GLU A 112 -1.56 2.47 -13.63
N ALA A 113 -1.48 2.69 -14.95
CA ALA A 113 -0.86 1.72 -15.86
C ALA A 113 0.58 1.39 -15.43
N MET A 114 1.06 0.19 -15.74
CA MET A 114 2.37 -0.32 -15.29
C MET A 114 3.56 0.58 -15.69
N ASN A 115 3.47 1.18 -16.88
CA ASN A 115 4.45 2.13 -17.41
C ASN A 115 4.25 3.57 -16.88
N MET A 116 3.31 3.77 -15.97
CA MET A 116 2.96 5.03 -15.31
C MET A 116 2.96 4.84 -13.78
N GLY A 117 2.57 5.90 -13.07
CA GLY A 117 2.53 5.87 -11.61
C GLY A 117 3.94 5.75 -11.03
N ALA A 118 4.03 5.08 -9.88
CA ALA A 118 5.25 5.03 -9.10
C ALA A 118 6.05 3.74 -9.28
N PHE A 119 5.50 2.70 -9.93
CA PHE A 119 6.11 1.38 -9.97
C PHE A 119 7.56 1.37 -10.46
N SER A 120 7.86 2.04 -11.58
CA SER A 120 9.22 2.13 -12.13
C SER A 120 10.20 2.88 -11.21
N TYR A 121 9.70 3.80 -10.38
CA TYR A 121 10.50 4.51 -9.38
C TYR A 121 10.70 3.66 -8.12
N ILE A 122 9.66 2.97 -7.66
CA ILE A 122 9.65 2.25 -6.39
C ILE A 122 10.36 0.89 -6.51
N SER A 123 10.12 0.14 -7.59
CA SER A 123 10.68 -1.21 -7.77
C SER A 123 12.19 -1.32 -7.49
N PRO A 124 13.09 -0.53 -8.10
CA PRO A 124 14.53 -0.62 -7.80
C PRO A 124 14.90 -0.21 -6.37
N ARG A 125 14.11 0.67 -5.75
CA ARG A 125 14.34 1.16 -4.37
C ARG A 125 13.85 0.15 -3.34
N LEU A 126 12.72 -0.48 -3.61
CA LEU A 126 12.17 -1.57 -2.82
C LEU A 126 13.10 -2.77 -2.88
N TRP A 127 13.67 -3.09 -4.05
CA TRP A 127 14.70 -4.12 -4.18
C TRP A 127 15.93 -3.80 -3.32
N THR A 128 16.39 -2.54 -3.33
CA THR A 128 17.50 -2.11 -2.46
C THR A 128 17.16 -2.28 -0.97
N ALA A 129 15.92 -1.98 -0.57
CA ALA A 129 15.46 -2.19 0.81
C ALA A 129 15.38 -3.68 1.17
N MET A 130 14.86 -4.52 0.27
CA MET A 130 14.79 -5.97 0.40
C MET A 130 16.19 -6.60 0.55
N ARG A 131 17.15 -6.19 -0.29
CA ARG A 131 18.54 -6.65 -0.21
C ARG A 131 19.18 -6.30 1.14
N SER A 132 18.89 -5.13 1.69
CA SER A 132 19.45 -4.71 3.00
C SER A 132 18.95 -5.53 4.19
N VAL A 133 17.84 -6.26 4.02
CA VAL A 133 17.28 -7.17 5.04
C VAL A 133 17.39 -8.64 4.63
N ASN A 134 18.22 -8.93 3.61
CA ASN A 134 18.45 -10.27 3.06
C ASN A 134 17.16 -11.00 2.65
N ARG A 135 16.27 -10.28 1.94
CA ARG A 135 14.95 -10.78 1.57
C ARG A 135 14.79 -10.86 0.06
N GLY A 136 15.01 -12.05 -0.51
CA GLY A 136 14.70 -12.36 -1.90
C GLY A 136 15.41 -11.48 -2.93
N ASP A 137 14.95 -11.59 -4.17
CA ASP A 137 15.47 -10.90 -5.35
C ASP A 137 14.47 -9.91 -5.95
N MET A 138 14.85 -9.26 -7.04
CA MET A 138 13.99 -8.29 -7.71
C MET A 138 12.69 -8.91 -8.25
N GLU A 139 12.71 -10.20 -8.60
CA GLU A 139 11.57 -10.96 -9.11
C GLU A 139 10.51 -11.26 -8.03
N ASP A 140 10.87 -11.14 -6.76
CA ASP A 140 9.95 -11.31 -5.62
C ASP A 140 9.08 -10.07 -5.40
N ILE A 141 9.38 -8.96 -6.06
CA ILE A 141 8.54 -7.75 -6.06
C ILE A 141 7.45 -7.94 -7.11
N LYS A 142 6.24 -8.23 -6.65
CA LYS A 142 5.09 -8.46 -7.53
C LYS A 142 4.36 -7.16 -7.83
N TYR A 143 3.92 -7.02 -9.08
CA TYR A 143 3.14 -5.87 -9.53
C TYR A 143 1.66 -6.21 -9.60
N VAL A 144 0.82 -5.36 -9.02
CA VAL A 144 -0.64 -5.38 -9.22
C VAL A 144 -1.12 -4.01 -9.63
N GLY A 145 -1.61 -3.91 -10.84
CA GLY A 145 -2.22 -2.69 -11.35
C GLY A 145 -2.68 -2.88 -12.77
N ARG A 146 -3.00 -1.77 -13.44
CA ARG A 146 -3.39 -1.83 -14.85
C ARG A 146 -2.19 -2.22 -15.72
N GLY A 147 -2.46 -2.91 -16.81
CA GLY A 147 -1.44 -3.23 -17.82
C GLY A 147 -0.81 -1.97 -18.43
N PRO A 148 0.31 -2.09 -19.14
CA PRO A 148 0.92 -0.95 -19.82
C PRO A 148 -0.03 -0.38 -20.87
N SER A 149 -0.09 0.95 -20.95
CA SER A 149 -0.97 1.66 -21.87
C SER A 149 -0.31 2.95 -22.36
N ALA A 150 -0.59 3.34 -23.60
CA ALA A 150 -0.21 4.65 -24.13
C ALA A 150 -1.08 5.77 -23.51
N ALA A 151 -2.35 5.47 -23.24
CA ALA A 151 -3.29 6.39 -22.59
C ALA A 151 -3.28 6.21 -21.07
N THR A 152 -3.54 7.28 -20.33
CA THR A 152 -3.55 7.29 -18.86
C THR A 152 -4.68 6.43 -18.26
N ALA A 153 -5.81 6.34 -18.95
CA ALA A 153 -6.95 5.50 -18.58
C ALA A 153 -7.77 5.15 -19.83
N THR A 154 -8.57 4.08 -19.73
CA THR A 154 -9.58 3.77 -20.75
C THR A 154 -10.68 4.83 -20.79
N GLY A 155 -11.16 5.14 -21.99
CA GLY A 155 -12.29 6.06 -22.20
C GLY A 155 -13.66 5.44 -21.92
N PHE A 156 -13.73 4.12 -21.77
CA PHE A 156 -14.98 3.41 -21.52
C PHE A 156 -15.14 3.09 -20.04
N TYR A 157 -16.19 3.65 -19.44
CA TYR A 157 -16.48 3.46 -18.01
C TYR A 157 -16.61 1.99 -17.60
N THR A 158 -17.27 1.17 -18.42
CA THR A 158 -17.45 -0.27 -18.15
C THR A 158 -16.13 -1.03 -18.05
N PHE A 159 -15.18 -0.72 -18.93
CA PHE A 159 -13.82 -1.27 -18.87
C PHE A 159 -13.07 -0.76 -17.64
N HIS A 160 -13.17 0.53 -17.34
CA HIS A 160 -12.53 1.12 -16.17
C HIS A 160 -12.95 0.44 -14.87
N VAL A 161 -14.26 0.22 -14.68
CA VAL A 161 -14.81 -0.47 -13.51
C VAL A 161 -14.32 -1.91 -13.45
N LYS A 162 -14.27 -2.61 -14.58
CA LYS A 162 -13.78 -3.99 -14.65
C LYS A 162 -12.29 -4.10 -14.30
N GLU A 163 -11.46 -3.19 -14.83
CA GLU A 163 -10.03 -3.13 -14.51
C GLU A 163 -9.80 -2.83 -13.02
N GLN A 164 -10.57 -1.89 -12.46
CA GLN A 164 -10.48 -1.52 -11.06
C GLN A 164 -10.87 -2.68 -10.13
N ALA A 165 -11.98 -3.35 -10.40
CA ALA A 165 -12.38 -4.52 -9.63
C ALA A 165 -11.33 -5.65 -9.74
N GLY A 166 -10.81 -5.88 -10.95
CA GLY A 166 -9.82 -6.92 -11.21
C GLY A 166 -8.51 -6.70 -10.44
N LEU A 167 -7.98 -5.47 -10.41
CA LEU A 167 -6.73 -5.20 -9.69
C LEU A 167 -6.90 -5.33 -8.18
N VAL A 168 -8.04 -4.88 -7.62
CA VAL A 168 -8.33 -4.96 -6.19
C VAL A 168 -8.48 -6.43 -5.77
N GLN A 169 -9.23 -7.22 -6.55
CA GLN A 169 -9.38 -8.66 -6.31
C GLN A 169 -8.05 -9.40 -6.44
N LYS A 170 -7.21 -9.07 -7.44
CA LYS A 170 -5.88 -9.69 -7.59
C LYS A 170 -4.97 -9.38 -6.40
N ALA A 171 -4.99 -8.15 -5.89
CA ALA A 171 -4.16 -7.75 -4.75
C ALA A 171 -4.53 -8.48 -3.45
N ILE A 172 -5.83 -8.68 -3.19
CA ILE A 172 -6.32 -9.28 -1.94
C ILE A 172 -6.52 -10.80 -2.03
N GLY A 173 -6.72 -11.34 -3.24
CA GLY A 173 -7.03 -12.75 -3.49
C GLY A 173 -6.00 -13.73 -2.92
N LYS A 174 -6.43 -14.97 -2.67
CA LYS A 174 -5.60 -16.01 -2.04
C LYS A 174 -4.49 -16.56 -2.94
N GLU A 175 -4.67 -16.47 -4.25
CA GLU A 175 -3.72 -16.99 -5.23
C GLU A 175 -2.41 -16.18 -5.22
N PRO A 176 -1.25 -16.83 -5.42
CA PRO A 176 0.03 -16.14 -5.57
C PRO A 176 0.03 -15.23 -6.81
N ILE A 177 0.78 -14.14 -6.76
CA ILE A 177 0.85 -13.18 -7.85
C ILE A 177 1.97 -13.62 -8.80
N ASN A 178 1.54 -14.19 -9.93
CA ASN A 178 2.39 -14.41 -11.10
C ASN A 178 2.61 -13.12 -11.88
#